data_AF-A0AAV1I8U3-F1
#
_entry.id   AF-A0AAV1I8U3-F1
#
_cell.length_a   1.000
_cell.length_b   1.000
_cell.length_c   1.000
_cell.angle_alpha   90.00
_cell.angle_beta   90.00
_cell.angle_gamma   90.00
#
_symmetry.space_group_name_H-M   'P 1'
#
loop_
_entity.id
_entity.type
_entity.pdbx_description
1 polymer ?
#
loop_
_entity_poly.entity_id
_entity_poly.type
_entity_poly.pdbx_seq_one_letter_code
_entity_poly.pdbx_strand_id
1 'polypeptide(L)'
;MKRVDQGAKWTWSALRPGAIIGFSLGYMNLLDFFGVYGTICKETGAAFRYPGLPKTYRVLMDCVDVDLLTACQIYLSTHPTAQNTAYNISNGDVFRFEQLWPALADWFGVEVAPPLKIPLTTFMPQHKELWSRIRQKYHLKDYPYDKLHQADFAEAWLSFPTDAFADCTKLRKAGFELSMWSEECLISKLNELAREKAIPDYPALKKGAAEIA
;
A
#
# COMPACT_ATOMS: atom_id res chain seq x y z
N MET A 1 11.66 27.59 -3.15
CA MET A 1 11.64 27.18 -4.58
C MET A 1 11.58 28.33 -5.58
N LYS A 2 11.00 29.53 -5.30
CA LYS A 2 11.02 30.70 -6.22
C LYS A 2 12.41 31.23 -6.68
N ARG A 3 13.52 30.65 -6.21
CA ARG A 3 14.90 31.10 -6.49
C ARG A 3 15.64 30.26 -7.53
N VAL A 4 15.09 29.14 -8.00
CA VAL A 4 15.85 28.17 -8.80
C VAL A 4 15.75 28.41 -10.32
N ASP A 5 14.79 29.22 -10.78
CA ASP A 5 14.40 29.26 -12.20
C ASP A 5 14.89 30.51 -12.97
N GLN A 6 15.61 31.43 -12.31
CA GLN A 6 16.10 32.63 -12.99
C GLN A 6 17.29 32.30 -13.91
N GLY A 7 16.99 32.06 -15.20
CA GLY A 7 17.98 31.82 -16.26
C GLY A 7 18.33 30.36 -16.51
N ALA A 8 17.63 29.41 -15.88
CA ALA A 8 17.82 27.99 -16.12
C ALA A 8 17.28 27.56 -17.50
N LYS A 9 18.02 26.69 -18.21
CA LYS A 9 17.57 26.05 -19.46
C LYS A 9 16.76 24.76 -19.23
N TRP A 10 16.43 24.46 -17.99
CA TRP A 10 15.72 23.26 -17.56
C TRP A 10 14.48 23.67 -16.76
N THR A 11 13.50 22.77 -16.70
CA THR A 11 12.27 22.93 -15.92
C THR A 11 12.18 21.87 -14.86
N TRP A 12 11.36 22.09 -13.83
CA TRP A 12 11.16 21.11 -12.76
C TRP A 12 9.68 20.86 -12.50
N SER A 13 9.37 19.68 -11.98
CA SER A 13 8.08 19.38 -11.39
C SER A 13 8.31 18.56 -10.13
N ALA A 14 7.52 18.80 -9.09
CA ALA A 14 7.64 18.07 -7.83
C ALA A 14 6.34 17.34 -7.52
N LEU A 15 6.43 16.06 -7.15
CA LEU A 15 5.29 15.27 -6.69
C LEU A 15 5.33 15.10 -5.17
N ARG A 16 4.16 15.19 -4.54
CA ARG A 16 3.93 14.95 -3.12
C ARG A 16 2.91 13.82 -3.00
N PRO A 17 3.36 12.57 -3.07
CA PRO A 17 2.47 11.43 -3.00
C PRO A 17 1.87 11.27 -1.60
N GLY A 18 0.66 10.71 -1.54
CA GLY A 18 0.16 10.03 -0.34
C GLY A 18 0.96 8.75 -0.05
N ALA A 19 0.39 7.82 0.72
CA ALA A 19 1.04 6.52 0.96
C ALA A 19 1.25 5.77 -0.36
N ILE A 20 2.49 5.44 -0.71
CA ILE A 20 2.80 4.74 -1.96
C ILE A 20 2.51 3.25 -1.78
N ILE A 21 1.73 2.67 -2.69
CA ILE A 21 1.39 1.26 -2.76
C ILE A 21 2.07 0.66 -3.99
N GLY A 22 2.96 -0.30 -3.75
CA GLY A 22 3.72 -1.01 -4.77
C GLY A 22 4.68 -1.97 -4.11
N PHE A 23 5.21 -2.94 -4.84
CA PHE A 23 6.20 -3.85 -4.26
C PHE A 23 7.58 -3.17 -4.21
N SER A 24 8.21 -3.15 -3.03
CA SER A 24 9.58 -2.66 -2.90
C SER A 24 10.31 -3.25 -1.70
N LEU A 25 11.49 -3.82 -1.93
CA LEU A 25 12.38 -4.26 -0.86
C LEU A 25 13.13 -3.06 -0.26
N GLY A 26 12.46 -2.26 0.56
CA GLY A 26 13.02 -1.01 1.06
C GLY A 26 12.03 -0.19 1.87
N TYR A 27 12.54 0.82 2.58
CA TYR A 27 11.80 1.55 3.62
C TYR A 27 10.47 2.19 3.18
N MET A 28 9.50 2.19 4.09
CA MET A 28 8.19 2.84 4.04
C MET A 28 7.15 2.18 3.12
N ASN A 29 6.96 0.87 3.25
CA ASN A 29 5.99 0.11 2.45
C ASN A 29 4.91 -0.59 3.29
N LEU A 30 3.65 -0.14 3.18
CA LEU A 30 2.51 -0.76 3.87
C LEU A 30 2.00 -2.04 3.19
N LEU A 31 2.17 -2.15 1.88
CA LEU A 31 1.71 -3.30 1.12
C LEU A 31 2.45 -4.57 1.57
N ASP A 32 3.77 -4.50 1.63
CA ASP A 32 4.62 -5.62 2.06
C ASP A 32 4.27 -6.03 3.50
N PHE A 33 4.03 -5.06 4.38
CA PHE A 33 3.54 -5.31 5.73
C PHE A 33 2.21 -6.07 5.73
N PHE A 34 1.19 -5.61 4.98
CA PHE A 34 -0.10 -6.28 4.92
C PHE A 34 0.03 -7.71 4.38
N GLY A 35 0.87 -7.90 3.35
CA GLY A 35 1.23 -9.20 2.79
C GLY A 35 1.75 -10.16 3.86
N VAL A 36 2.74 -9.74 4.64
CA VAL A 36 3.35 -10.55 5.70
C VAL A 36 2.38 -10.77 6.86
N TYR A 37 1.72 -9.72 7.34
CA TYR A 37 0.81 -9.78 8.49
C TYR A 37 -0.40 -10.68 8.20
N GLY A 38 -1.05 -10.52 7.06
CA GLY A 38 -2.17 -11.38 6.64
C GLY A 38 -1.75 -12.84 6.46
N THR A 39 -0.55 -13.07 5.92
CA THR A 39 0.05 -14.41 5.82
C THR A 39 0.26 -15.05 7.19
N ILE A 40 0.76 -14.30 8.19
CA ILE A 40 0.91 -14.79 9.57
C ILE A 40 -0.45 -15.12 10.19
N CYS A 41 -1.45 -14.25 10.03
CA CYS A 41 -2.81 -14.53 10.49
C CYS A 41 -3.36 -15.83 9.89
N LYS A 42 -3.20 -16.00 8.57
CA LYS A 42 -3.61 -17.21 7.86
C LYS A 42 -2.95 -18.48 8.40
N GLU A 43 -1.63 -18.45 8.60
CA GLU A 43 -0.85 -19.63 9.01
C GLU A 43 -0.99 -19.97 10.50
N THR A 44 -1.40 -19.01 11.33
CA THR A 44 -1.68 -19.22 12.75
C THR A 44 -3.15 -19.51 13.04
N GLY A 45 -4.03 -19.33 12.05
CA GLY A 45 -5.49 -19.38 12.25
C GLY A 45 -6.04 -18.21 13.07
N ALA A 46 -5.25 -17.16 13.26
CA ALA A 46 -5.69 -15.97 13.97
C ALA A 46 -6.59 -15.10 13.07
N ALA A 47 -7.59 -14.45 13.67
CA ALA A 47 -8.42 -13.48 12.98
C ALA A 47 -7.59 -12.26 12.53
N PHE A 48 -7.90 -11.73 11.34
CA PHE A 48 -7.19 -10.61 10.73
C PHE A 48 -7.71 -9.28 11.29
N ARG A 49 -7.15 -8.88 12.43
CA ARG A 49 -7.51 -7.63 13.11
C ARG A 49 -6.73 -6.47 12.52
N TYR A 50 -7.36 -5.30 12.41
CA TYR A 50 -6.61 -4.07 12.21
C TYR A 50 -5.66 -3.85 13.39
N PRO A 51 -4.33 -3.83 13.19
CA PRO A 51 -3.36 -3.87 14.29
C PRO A 51 -3.05 -2.48 14.88
N GLY A 52 -3.58 -1.41 14.27
CA GLY A 52 -3.35 -0.03 14.69
C GLY A 52 -4.34 0.47 15.74
N LEU A 53 -4.46 1.79 15.85
CA LEU A 53 -5.44 2.40 16.76
C LEU A 53 -6.87 2.18 16.21
N PRO A 54 -7.85 1.77 17.05
CA PRO A 54 -9.25 1.67 16.61
C PRO A 54 -9.82 2.98 16.05
N LYS A 55 -9.26 4.13 16.46
CA LYS A 55 -9.60 5.44 15.88
C LYS A 55 -9.15 5.53 14.41
N THR A 56 -7.90 5.16 14.10
CA THR A 56 -7.34 5.19 12.74
C THR A 56 -8.07 4.23 11.79
N TYR A 57 -8.70 3.18 12.32
CA TYR A 57 -9.56 2.31 11.51
C TYR A 57 -10.70 3.05 10.77
N ARG A 58 -11.12 4.21 11.30
CA ARG A 58 -12.25 5.01 10.79
C ARG A 58 -11.86 6.37 10.21
N VAL A 59 -10.57 6.73 10.21
CA VAL A 59 -10.13 8.00 9.60
C VAL A 59 -10.10 7.88 8.08
N LEU A 60 -10.31 9.01 7.41
CA LEU A 60 -10.19 9.09 5.95
C LEU A 60 -8.72 9.11 5.55
N MET A 61 -8.35 8.25 4.61
CA MET A 61 -7.01 8.18 4.05
C MET A 61 -7.04 8.11 2.53
N ASP A 62 -5.94 8.51 1.91
CA ASP A 62 -5.64 8.19 0.52
C ASP A 62 -4.34 7.38 0.39
N CYS A 63 -4.14 6.84 -0.79
CA CYS A 63 -2.88 6.24 -1.19
C CYS A 63 -2.64 6.51 -2.68
N VAL A 64 -1.46 6.16 -3.17
CA VAL A 64 -1.10 6.26 -4.58
C VAL A 64 -0.45 4.96 -5.04
N ASP A 65 -0.99 4.40 -6.12
CA ASP A 65 -0.39 3.29 -6.83
C ASP A 65 0.94 3.73 -7.47
N VAL A 66 1.97 2.89 -7.37
CA VAL A 66 3.30 3.20 -7.92
C VAL A 66 3.30 3.39 -9.44
N ASP A 67 2.46 2.65 -10.18
CA ASP A 67 2.37 2.78 -11.64
C ASP A 67 1.64 4.06 -12.04
N LEU A 68 0.58 4.44 -11.29
CA LEU A 68 -0.07 5.74 -11.44
C LEU A 68 0.90 6.89 -11.13
N LEU A 69 1.71 6.74 -10.08
CA LEU A 69 2.75 7.71 -9.72
C LEU A 69 3.78 7.87 -10.85
N THR A 70 4.27 6.74 -11.40
CA THR A 70 5.20 6.75 -12.54
C THR A 70 4.57 7.37 -13.79
N ALA A 71 3.32 7.04 -14.11
CA ALA A 71 2.61 7.64 -15.24
C ALA A 71 2.49 9.16 -15.08
N CYS A 72 2.22 9.66 -13.87
CA CYS A 72 2.21 11.09 -13.61
C CYS A 72 3.59 11.73 -13.76
N GLN A 73 4.67 11.07 -13.32
CA GLN A 73 6.03 11.60 -13.52
C GLN A 73 6.35 11.76 -15.01
N ILE A 74 5.96 10.79 -15.84
CA ILE A 74 6.11 10.85 -17.30
C ILE A 74 5.25 11.99 -17.88
N TYR A 75 4.01 12.15 -17.42
CA TYR A 75 3.15 13.25 -17.84
C TYR A 75 3.80 14.61 -17.55
N LEU A 76 4.26 14.83 -16.31
CA LEU A 76 4.86 16.08 -15.88
C LEU A 76 6.17 16.42 -16.58
N SER A 77 6.92 15.42 -17.04
CA SER A 77 8.17 15.64 -17.79
C SER A 77 7.95 15.99 -19.26
N THR A 78 6.76 15.68 -19.80
CA THR A 78 6.45 15.83 -21.23
C THR A 78 5.44 16.94 -21.54
N HIS A 79 4.78 17.51 -20.54
CA HIS A 79 3.72 18.53 -20.72
C HIS A 79 4.15 19.91 -20.25
N PRO A 80 4.34 20.90 -21.16
CA PRO A 80 4.76 22.26 -20.79
C PRO A 80 3.84 22.97 -19.79
N THR A 81 2.53 22.69 -19.85
CA THR A 81 1.53 23.26 -18.93
C THR A 81 1.70 22.79 -17.50
N ALA A 82 2.46 21.73 -17.27
CA ALA A 82 2.62 21.11 -15.97
C ALA A 82 3.99 21.39 -15.30
N GLN A 83 4.82 22.26 -15.89
CA GLN A 83 6.18 22.55 -15.43
C GLN A 83 6.25 23.64 -14.35
N ASN A 84 7.40 23.69 -13.68
CA ASN A 84 7.83 24.65 -12.66
C ASN A 84 6.87 24.77 -11.48
N THR A 85 6.32 23.63 -11.05
CA THR A 85 5.39 23.61 -9.93
C THR A 85 5.32 22.27 -9.21
N ALA A 86 4.76 22.30 -8.00
CA ALA A 86 4.52 21.11 -7.19
C ALA A 86 3.05 20.67 -7.27
N TYR A 87 2.82 19.36 -7.29
CA TYR A 87 1.51 18.72 -7.27
C TYR A 87 1.43 17.69 -6.15
N ASN A 88 0.26 17.60 -5.53
CA ASN A 88 -0.09 16.40 -4.77
C ASN A 88 -0.57 15.33 -5.76
N ILE A 89 -0.42 14.07 -5.38
CA ILE A 89 -0.91 12.94 -6.15
C ILE A 89 -1.42 11.83 -5.23
N SER A 90 -2.59 11.32 -5.58
CA SER A 90 -3.23 10.14 -5.01
C SER A 90 -3.93 9.36 -6.12
N ASN A 91 -4.46 8.19 -5.78
CA ASN A 91 -5.31 7.38 -6.65
C ASN A 91 -6.57 8.12 -7.12
N GLY A 92 -6.99 9.16 -6.39
CA GLY A 92 -8.10 10.02 -6.75
C GLY A 92 -9.39 9.75 -5.98
N ASP A 93 -9.41 8.69 -5.17
CA ASP A 93 -10.41 8.35 -4.17
C ASP A 93 -9.87 8.51 -2.74
N VAL A 94 -10.74 8.28 -1.76
CA VAL A 94 -10.42 8.22 -0.32
C VAL A 94 -11.14 7.03 0.28
N PHE A 95 -10.54 6.42 1.30
CA PHE A 95 -11.10 5.23 1.94
C PHE A 95 -10.93 5.29 3.47
N ARG A 96 -11.64 4.38 4.15
CA ARG A 96 -11.36 4.01 5.55
C ARG A 96 -10.85 2.59 5.58
N PHE A 97 -9.95 2.29 6.51
CA PHE A 97 -9.54 0.91 6.71
C PHE A 97 -10.74 0.02 7.07
N GLU A 98 -11.77 0.52 7.74
CA GLU A 98 -12.97 -0.28 8.04
C GLU A 98 -13.73 -0.80 6.81
N GLN A 99 -13.58 -0.13 5.68
CA GLN A 99 -14.19 -0.54 4.41
C GLN A 99 -13.25 -1.45 3.61
N LEU A 100 -11.94 -1.15 3.66
CA LEU A 100 -10.89 -1.85 2.92
C LEU A 100 -10.47 -3.20 3.55
N TRP A 101 -10.51 -3.30 4.88
CA TRP A 101 -9.98 -4.45 5.62
C TRP A 101 -10.66 -5.79 5.26
N PRO A 102 -12.00 -5.85 5.07
CA PRO A 102 -12.68 -7.05 4.58
C PRO A 102 -12.12 -7.55 3.24
N ALA A 103 -11.91 -6.67 2.26
CA ALA A 103 -11.37 -7.07 0.95
C ALA A 103 -9.95 -7.67 1.08
N LEU A 104 -9.11 -7.09 1.95
CA LEU A 104 -7.79 -7.67 2.24
C LEU A 104 -7.92 -9.05 2.90
N ALA A 105 -8.84 -9.20 3.86
CA ALA A 105 -9.07 -10.47 4.56
C ALA A 105 -9.55 -11.57 3.62
N ASP A 106 -10.45 -11.23 2.68
CA ASP A 106 -10.96 -12.13 1.66
C ASP A 106 -9.84 -12.65 0.76
N TRP A 107 -8.88 -11.79 0.40
CA TRP A 107 -7.70 -12.19 -0.37
C TRP A 107 -6.87 -13.28 0.35
N PHE A 108 -6.66 -13.15 1.66
CA PHE A 108 -5.98 -14.18 2.47
C PHE A 108 -6.90 -15.37 2.83
N GLY A 109 -8.21 -15.25 2.63
CA GLY A 109 -9.22 -16.19 3.09
C GLY A 109 -9.20 -16.37 4.61
N VAL A 110 -9.23 -15.26 5.34
CA VAL A 110 -9.24 -15.20 6.82
C VAL A 110 -10.42 -14.37 7.31
N GLU A 111 -10.89 -14.65 8.52
CA GLU A 111 -11.97 -13.86 9.12
C GLU A 111 -11.46 -12.51 9.66
N VAL A 112 -12.26 -11.46 9.47
CA VAL A 112 -12.03 -10.17 10.12
C VAL A 112 -12.57 -10.21 11.54
N ALA A 113 -11.80 -9.66 12.48
CA ALA A 113 -12.28 -9.38 13.83
C ALA A 113 -12.08 -7.89 14.19
N PRO A 114 -12.76 -7.38 15.23
CA PRO A 114 -12.65 -5.96 15.60
C PRO A 114 -11.20 -5.49 15.78
N PRO A 115 -10.90 -4.21 15.44
CA PRO A 115 -9.57 -3.64 15.62
C PRO A 115 -9.02 -3.85 17.02
N LEU A 116 -7.72 -4.15 17.11
CA LEU A 116 -7.00 -4.29 18.37
C LEU A 116 -5.61 -3.71 18.17
N LYS A 117 -5.21 -2.76 19.02
CA LYS A 117 -3.86 -2.21 18.96
C LYS A 117 -2.86 -3.32 19.33
N ILE A 118 -2.05 -3.71 18.36
CA ILE A 118 -0.98 -4.70 18.51
C ILE A 118 0.35 -3.95 18.44
N PRO A 119 1.29 -4.16 19.37
CA PRO A 119 2.64 -3.60 19.27
C PRO A 119 3.41 -4.37 18.18
N LEU A 120 3.31 -3.90 16.94
CA LEU A 120 3.88 -4.55 15.76
C LEU A 120 5.40 -4.69 15.86
N THR A 121 6.06 -3.71 16.49
CA THR A 121 7.51 -3.72 16.74
C THR A 121 7.97 -4.90 17.59
N THR A 122 7.08 -5.45 18.43
CA THR A 122 7.34 -6.66 19.22
C THR A 122 6.74 -7.90 18.57
N PHE A 123 5.52 -7.77 18.02
CA PHE A 123 4.78 -8.87 17.42
C PHE A 123 5.49 -9.44 16.18
N MET A 124 5.92 -8.59 15.23
CA MET A 124 6.50 -9.08 13.97
C MET A 124 7.81 -9.86 14.18
N PRO A 125 8.79 -9.38 14.98
CA PRO A 125 10.03 -10.13 15.21
C PRO A 125 9.83 -11.51 15.84
N GLN A 126 8.82 -11.68 16.70
CA GLN A 126 8.52 -12.97 17.34
C GLN A 126 8.08 -14.06 16.33
N HIS A 127 7.63 -13.67 15.14
CA HIS A 127 7.18 -14.60 14.10
C HIS A 127 8.27 -14.95 13.08
N LYS A 128 9.54 -14.56 13.32
CA LYS A 128 10.66 -14.83 12.39
C LYS A 128 10.83 -16.31 12.06
N GLU A 129 10.74 -17.20 13.07
CA GLU A 129 10.83 -18.64 12.85
C GLU A 129 9.63 -19.19 12.06
N LEU A 130 8.43 -18.68 12.34
CA LEU A 130 7.23 -19.02 11.58
C LEU A 130 7.41 -18.61 10.12
N TRP A 131 7.88 -17.40 9.85
CA TRP A 131 8.12 -16.92 8.49
C TRP A 131 9.13 -17.80 7.74
N SER A 132 10.18 -18.27 8.40
CA SER A 132 11.14 -19.20 7.81
C SER A 132 10.47 -20.50 7.35
N ARG A 133 9.55 -21.05 8.16
CA ARG A 133 8.75 -22.24 7.79
C ARG A 133 7.79 -21.96 6.65
N ILE A 134 7.11 -20.81 6.65
CA ILE A 134 6.21 -20.38 5.58
C ILE A 134 6.98 -20.28 4.26
N ARG A 135 8.14 -19.63 4.26
CA ARG A 135 9.02 -19.51 3.10
C ARG A 135 9.40 -20.88 2.53
N GLN A 136 9.76 -21.83 3.39
CA GLN A 136 10.06 -23.20 2.97
C GLN A 136 8.83 -23.93 2.40
N LYS A 137 7.69 -23.86 3.10
CA LYS A 137 6.42 -24.51 2.73
C LYS A 137 5.90 -24.04 1.37
N TYR A 138 5.99 -22.75 1.07
CA TYR A 138 5.46 -22.14 -0.15
C TYR A 138 6.53 -21.85 -1.21
N HIS A 139 7.78 -22.27 -0.98
CA HIS A 139 8.91 -22.02 -1.88
C HIS A 139 9.08 -20.54 -2.25
N LEU A 140 8.97 -19.66 -1.23
CA LEU A 140 9.10 -18.22 -1.40
C LEU A 140 10.56 -17.81 -1.63
N LYS A 141 10.77 -16.66 -2.27
CA LYS A 141 12.12 -16.09 -2.41
C LYS A 141 12.68 -15.70 -1.04
N ASP A 142 14.00 -15.70 -0.93
CA ASP A 142 14.70 -15.42 0.33
C ASP A 142 14.87 -13.92 0.58
N TYR A 143 13.75 -13.20 0.68
CA TYR A 143 13.76 -11.79 1.04
C TYR A 143 13.99 -11.63 2.56
N PRO A 144 14.81 -10.67 3.00
CA PRO A 144 15.02 -10.42 4.42
C PRO A 144 13.70 -10.07 5.12
N TYR A 145 13.29 -10.89 6.08
CA TYR A 145 12.01 -10.74 6.78
C TYR A 145 11.79 -9.33 7.36
N ASP A 146 12.81 -8.77 8.01
CA ASP A 146 12.75 -7.45 8.63
C ASP A 146 12.55 -6.31 7.59
N LYS A 147 12.95 -6.55 6.33
CA LYS A 147 12.73 -5.61 5.22
C LYS A 147 11.34 -5.71 4.61
N LEU A 148 10.66 -6.86 4.75
CA LEU A 148 9.29 -7.02 4.29
C LEU A 148 8.29 -6.38 5.26
N HIS A 149 8.40 -6.67 6.56
CA HIS A 149 7.33 -6.26 7.47
C HIS A 149 7.42 -4.81 7.97
N GLN A 150 8.62 -4.24 8.10
CA GLN A 150 8.85 -2.83 8.48
C GLN A 150 7.95 -2.34 9.63
N ALA A 151 7.96 -3.08 10.73
CA ALA A 151 6.95 -2.97 11.79
C ALA A 151 6.84 -1.56 12.38
N ASP A 152 7.96 -0.87 12.56
CA ASP A 152 7.99 0.48 13.12
C ASP A 152 7.20 1.48 12.26
N PHE A 153 7.38 1.40 10.93
CA PHE A 153 6.68 2.26 9.98
C PHE A 153 5.19 1.93 9.91
N ALA A 154 4.86 0.64 9.81
CA ALA A 154 3.47 0.19 9.80
C ALA A 154 2.73 0.61 11.08
N GLU A 155 3.36 0.45 12.26
CA GLU A 155 2.77 0.85 13.54
C GLU A 155 2.50 2.35 13.61
N ALA A 156 3.47 3.17 13.19
CA ALA A 156 3.34 4.62 13.17
C ALA A 156 2.20 5.07 12.25
N TRP A 157 2.12 4.50 11.04
CA TRP A 157 1.11 4.89 10.05
C TRP A 157 -0.30 4.41 10.44
N LEU A 158 -0.43 3.16 10.88
CA LEU A 158 -1.72 2.58 11.31
C LEU A 158 -2.20 3.14 12.67
N SER A 159 -1.39 3.98 13.32
CA SER A 159 -1.75 4.69 14.54
C SER A 159 -1.94 6.19 14.33
N PHE A 160 -1.97 6.67 13.08
CA PHE A 160 -2.15 8.09 12.79
C PHE A 160 -3.59 8.54 13.10
N PRO A 161 -3.83 9.45 14.06
CA PRO A 161 -5.16 9.62 14.67
C PRO A 161 -6.07 10.62 13.95
N THR A 162 -5.67 11.09 12.77
CA THR A 162 -6.33 12.15 12.01
C THR A 162 -6.45 11.78 10.55
N ASP A 163 -7.44 12.35 9.87
CA ASP A 163 -7.59 12.20 8.43
C ASP A 163 -6.31 12.64 7.70
N ALA A 164 -5.92 11.88 6.68
CA ALA A 164 -4.69 12.07 5.93
C ALA A 164 -4.95 11.79 4.45
N PHE A 165 -5.35 12.82 3.72
CA PHE A 165 -5.55 12.77 2.27
C PHE A 165 -5.16 14.10 1.62
N ALA A 166 -4.89 14.09 0.32
CA ALA A 166 -4.41 15.25 -0.41
C ALA A 166 -5.38 15.72 -1.50
N ASP A 167 -5.53 17.04 -1.65
CA ASP A 167 -6.24 17.62 -2.79
C ASP A 167 -5.40 17.52 -4.07
N CYS A 168 -5.91 16.76 -5.04
CA CYS A 168 -5.30 16.57 -6.36
C CYS A 168 -5.93 17.44 -7.46
N THR A 169 -6.83 18.37 -7.11
CA THR A 169 -7.52 19.25 -8.07
C THR A 169 -6.55 20.01 -8.97
N LYS A 170 -5.42 20.47 -8.42
CA LYS A 170 -4.40 21.18 -9.21
C LYS A 170 -3.79 20.29 -10.30
N LEU A 171 -3.51 19.03 -10.00
CA LEU A 171 -2.95 18.07 -10.95
C LEU A 171 -3.98 17.75 -12.05
N ARG A 172 -5.24 17.55 -11.67
CA ARG A 172 -6.35 17.35 -12.62
C ARG A 172 -6.55 18.54 -13.56
N LYS A 173 -6.51 19.77 -13.02
CA LYS A 173 -6.57 21.00 -13.84
C LYS A 173 -5.38 21.18 -14.78
N ALA A 174 -4.25 20.53 -14.48
CA ALA A 174 -3.09 20.50 -15.37
C ALA A 174 -3.21 19.42 -16.47
N GLY A 175 -4.32 18.67 -16.53
CA GLY A 175 -4.67 17.71 -17.58
C GLY A 175 -4.35 16.24 -17.27
N PHE A 176 -3.86 15.92 -16.07
CA PHE A 176 -3.65 14.52 -15.68
C PHE A 176 -4.93 13.92 -15.10
N GLU A 177 -5.54 12.98 -15.83
CA GLU A 177 -6.89 12.46 -15.53
C GLU A 177 -6.90 11.00 -15.06
N LEU A 178 -5.75 10.31 -15.03
CA LEU A 178 -5.70 8.93 -14.55
C LEU A 178 -6.07 8.86 -13.06
N SER A 179 -6.89 7.87 -12.73
CA SER A 179 -7.30 7.52 -11.37
C SER A 179 -7.37 6.01 -11.22
N MET A 180 -7.27 5.54 -9.99
CA MET A 180 -7.40 4.12 -9.64
C MET A 180 -8.30 4.00 -8.41
N TRP A 181 -9.01 2.90 -8.25
CA TRP A 181 -9.69 2.61 -7.00
C TRP A 181 -8.70 1.99 -6.01
N SER A 182 -8.57 2.53 -4.80
CA SER A 182 -7.54 2.10 -3.85
C SER A 182 -7.68 0.65 -3.40
N GLU A 183 -8.90 0.10 -3.35
CA GLU A 183 -9.13 -1.32 -3.04
C GLU A 183 -8.56 -2.21 -4.14
N GLU A 184 -8.91 -1.96 -5.40
CA GLU A 184 -8.37 -2.69 -6.56
C GLU A 184 -6.85 -2.58 -6.63
N CYS A 185 -6.29 -1.39 -6.37
CA CYS A 185 -4.85 -1.17 -6.29
C CYS A 185 -4.20 -2.15 -5.28
N LEU A 186 -4.67 -2.16 -4.03
CA LEU A 186 -4.09 -3.00 -2.99
C LEU A 186 -4.22 -4.50 -3.31
N ILE A 187 -5.37 -4.93 -3.81
CA ILE A 187 -5.58 -6.34 -4.21
C ILE A 187 -4.67 -6.73 -5.38
N SER A 188 -4.58 -5.87 -6.40
CA SER A 188 -3.67 -6.07 -7.54
C SER A 188 -2.21 -6.17 -7.08
N LYS A 189 -1.80 -5.32 -6.14
CA LYS A 189 -0.43 -5.31 -5.63
C LYS A 189 -0.15 -6.46 -4.65
N LEU A 190 -1.14 -6.99 -3.93
CA LEU A 190 -1.00 -8.28 -3.22
C LEU A 190 -0.79 -9.45 -4.20
N ASN A 191 -1.53 -9.47 -5.32
CA ASN A 191 -1.30 -10.45 -6.37
C ASN A 191 0.12 -10.32 -6.96
N GLU A 192 0.64 -9.09 -7.09
CA GLU A 192 2.02 -8.85 -7.50
C GLU A 192 3.04 -9.43 -6.51
N LEU A 193 2.85 -9.20 -5.20
CA LEU A 193 3.70 -9.81 -4.15
C LEU A 193 3.69 -11.34 -4.22
N ALA A 194 2.53 -11.94 -4.45
CA ALA A 194 2.39 -13.38 -4.59
C ALA A 194 3.10 -13.90 -5.85
N ARG A 195 2.94 -13.23 -7.00
CA ARG A 195 3.68 -13.55 -8.24
C ARG A 195 5.18 -13.45 -8.07
N GLU A 196 5.64 -12.44 -7.33
CA GLU A 196 7.04 -12.25 -6.98
C GLU A 196 7.56 -13.24 -5.93
N LYS A 197 6.68 -14.09 -5.38
CA LYS A 197 6.98 -15.03 -4.30
C LYS A 197 7.54 -14.32 -3.06
N ALA A 198 7.11 -13.09 -2.81
CA ALA A 198 7.37 -12.38 -1.56
C ALA A 198 6.43 -12.86 -0.45
N ILE A 199 5.21 -13.26 -0.83
CA ILE A 199 4.20 -13.88 0.03
C ILE A 199 3.59 -15.11 -0.67
N PRO A 200 2.88 -16.01 0.03
CA PRO A 200 2.16 -17.11 -0.60
C PRO A 200 1.04 -16.63 -1.55
N ASP A 201 0.81 -17.37 -2.64
CA ASP A 201 -0.39 -17.24 -3.47
C ASP A 201 -1.54 -18.02 -2.82
N TYR A 202 -2.45 -17.31 -2.14
CA TYR A 202 -3.62 -17.94 -1.53
C TYR A 202 -4.74 -18.11 -2.57
N PRO A 203 -5.22 -19.34 -2.82
CA PRO A 203 -6.22 -19.61 -3.86
C PRO A 203 -7.63 -19.08 -3.58
N ALA A 204 -7.87 -18.35 -2.48
CA ALA A 204 -9.21 -18.08 -1.95
C ALA A 204 -10.15 -17.36 -2.93
N LEU A 205 -9.61 -16.68 -3.96
CA LEU A 205 -10.39 -15.98 -4.98
C LEU A 205 -10.50 -16.71 -6.34
N LYS A 206 -9.94 -17.91 -6.52
CA LYS A 206 -10.07 -18.63 -7.81
C LYS A 206 -11.41 -19.36 -8.00
N LYS A 207 -12.28 -19.41 -6.97
CA LYS A 207 -13.57 -20.11 -7.05
C LYS A 207 -14.75 -19.26 -7.57
N GLY A 208 -14.66 -17.93 -7.61
CA GLY A 208 -15.77 -17.08 -8.08
C GLY A 208 -15.74 -16.75 -9.57
N ALA A 209 -14.58 -16.78 -10.22
CA ALA A 209 -14.43 -16.40 -11.63
C ALA A 209 -14.73 -17.54 -12.63
N ALA A 210 -14.79 -18.78 -12.16
CA ALA A 210 -15.08 -19.95 -13.01
C ALA A 210 -16.58 -20.26 -13.14
N GLU A 211 -17.46 -19.57 -12.40
CA GLU A 211 -18.91 -19.78 -12.44
C GLU A 211 -19.67 -18.71 -13.25
N ILE A 212 -18.96 -17.78 -13.90
CA ILE A 212 -19.55 -16.74 -14.78
C ILE A 212 -18.88 -16.73 -16.17
N ALA A 213 -18.46 -17.91 -16.65
CA ALA A 213 -17.99 -18.12 -18.01
C ALA A 213 -19.01 -18.93 -18.82
#